data_AF-A0A7R9Q3S1-F1
#
_entry.id   AF-A0A7R9Q3S1-F1
#
_cell.length_a   1.000
_cell.length_b   1.000
_cell.length_c   1.000
_cell.angle_alpha   90.00
_cell.angle_beta   90.00
_cell.angle_gamma   90.00
#
_symmetry.space_group_name_H-M   'P 1'
#
loop_
_entity.id
_entity.type
_entity.pdbx_description
1 polymer ?
#
loop_
_entity_poly.entity_id
_entity_poly.type
_entity_poly.pdbx_seq_one_letter_code
_entity_poly.pdbx_strand_id
1 'polypeptide(L)' 'MVLEDVTEYESTPEGRRVTKLDQILLNGNNITMMVPGGEMPDN' A
#
# COMPACT_ATOMS: atom_id res chain seq x y z
N MET A 1 0.25 -12.30 0.00
CA MET A 1 0.14 -11.95 1.43
C MET A 1 -1.27 -11.49 1.68
N VAL A 2 -1.92 -11.97 2.74
CA VAL A 2 -3.25 -11.47 3.13
C VAL A 2 -3.04 -10.25 4.00
N LEU A 3 -3.66 -9.13 3.64
CA LEU A 3 -3.59 -7.86 4.35
C LEU A 3 -5.00 -7.36 4.65
N GLU A 4 -5.17 -6.74 5.81
CA GLU A 4 -6.43 -6.17 6.31
C GLU A 4 -6.25 -4.67 6.54
N ASP A 5 -7.35 -3.90 6.47
CA ASP A 5 -7.39 -2.45 6.68
C ASP A 5 -6.35 -1.67 5.85
N VAL A 6 -6.23 -2.03 4.57
CA VAL A 6 -5.18 -1.53 3.69
C VAL A 6 -5.48 -0.13 3.18
N THR A 7 -4.44 0.71 3.19
CA THR A 7 -4.42 1.97 2.44
C THR A 7 -3.43 1.86 1.31
N GLU A 8 -3.94 1.84 0.09
CA GLU A 8 -3.12 1.81 -1.11
C GLU A 8 -2.85 3.24 -1.59
N TYR A 9 -1.58 3.49 -1.89
CA TYR A 9 -1.12 4.75 -2.43
C TYR A 9 -0.42 4.52 -3.76
N GLU A 10 -0.92 5.17 -4.80
CA GLU A 10 -0.39 5.10 -6.14
C GLU A 10 0.09 6.49 -6.54
N SER A 11 1.34 6.59 -6.99
CA SER A 11 1.88 7.82 -7.57
C SER A 11 1.65 7.80 -9.08
N THR A 12 0.77 8.67 -9.57
CA THR A 12 0.52 8.87 -11.00
C THR A 12 1.09 10.21 -11.46
N PRO A 13 1.23 10.46 -12.78
CA PRO A 13 1.64 11.77 -13.29
C PRO A 13 0.72 12.93 -12.86
N GLU A 14 -0.56 12.64 -12.58
CA GLU A 14 -1.57 13.59 -12.14
C GLU A 14 -1.56 13.82 -10.61
N GLY A 15 -0.84 13.01 -9.85
CA GLY A 15 -0.69 13.14 -8.40
C GLY A 15 -0.78 11.81 -7.65
N ARG A 16 -1.10 11.87 -6.36
CA ARG A 16 -1.24 10.69 -5.50
C ARG A 16 -2.69 10.24 -5.46
N ARG A 17 -2.96 9.00 -5.87
CA ARG A 17 -4.25 8.35 -5.68
C ARG A 17 -4.24 7.54 -4.39
N VAL A 18 -5.30 7.67 -3.60
CA VAL A 18 -5.49 6.95 -2.34
C VAL A 18 -6.71 6.07 -2.44
N THR A 19 -6.57 4.78 -2.10
CA THR A 19 -7.66 3.81 -2.07
C THR A 19 -7.66 3.09 -0.73
N LYS A 20 -8.84 2.96 -0.11
CA LYS A 20 -9.04 2.16 1.12
C LYS A 20 -9.64 0.82 0.73
N LEU A 21 -9.06 -0.26 1.26
CA LEU A 21 -9.45 -1.63 0.96
C LEU A 21 -9.54 -2.41 2.26
N ASP A 22 -10.69 -3.05 2.52
CA ASP A 22 -10.92 -3.78 3.77
C ASP A 22 -9.99 -5.00 3.88
N GLN A 23 -9.87 -5.76 2.79
CA GLN A 23 -8.99 -6.93 2.73
C GLN A 23 -8.49 -7.15 1.30
N ILE A 24 -7.21 -7.54 1.17
CA ILE A 24 -6.63 -7.94 -0.12
C ILE A 24 -5.73 -9.16 0.01
N LEU A 25 -5.60 -9.89 -1.11
CA LEU A 25 -4.51 -10.81 -1.34
C LEU A 25 -3.45 -10.14 -2.23
N LEU A 26 -2.38 -9.67 -1.61
CA LEU A 26 -1.24 -9.06 -2.30
C LEU A 26 -0.36 -10.12 -2.98
N ASN A 27 -0.10 -9.97 -4.28
CA ASN A 27 0.82 -10.85 -4.99
C ASN A 27 2.28 -10.58 -4.56
N GLY A 28 2.97 -11.63 -4.09
CA GLY A 28 4.36 -11.53 -3.62
C GLY A 28 5.39 -11.24 -4.70
N ASN A 29 5.09 -11.50 -5.97
CA ASN A 29 6.04 -11.35 -7.08
C ASN A 29 6.39 -9.88 -7.38
N ASN A 30 5.54 -8.94 -6.95
CA ASN A 30 5.70 -7.52 -7.25
C ASN A 30 6.20 -6.72 -6.04
N ILE A 31 6.60 -7.41 -4.95
CA ILE A 31 7.05 -6.75 -3.73
C ILE A 31 8.55 -6.48 -3.81
N THR A 32 8.93 -5.20 -3.93
CA THR A 32 10.34 -4.77 -3.88
C THR A 32 10.86 -4.69 -2.44
N MET A 33 10.06 -4.16 -1.51
CA MET A 33 10.45 -3.96 -0.11
C MET A 33 9.24 -4.10 0.82
N MET A 34 9.47 -4.62 2.02
CA MET A 34 8.54 -4.58 3.14
C MET A 34 9.21 -3.91 4.32
N VAL A 35 8.55 -2.91 4.91
CA VAL A 35 9.04 -2.17 6.08
C VAL A 35 8.11 -2.46 7.25
N PRO A 36 8.51 -3.31 8.22
CA PRO A 36 7.69 -3.60 9.39
C PRO A 36 7.53 -2.37 10.28
N GLY A 37 6.32 -2.16 10.83
CA GLY A 37 6.05 -1.05 11.75
C GLY A 37 6.11 0.33 11.13
N GLY A 38 6.12 0.44 9.79
CA GLY A 38 6.15 1.72 9.10
C GLY A 38 4.84 2.49 9.28
N GLU A 39 4.91 3.68 9.88
CA GLU A 39 3.90 4.71 9.66
C GLU A 39 4.12 5.29 8.25
N MET A 40 3.03 5.50 7.50
CA MET A 40 3.12 6.22 6.24
C MET A 40 3.69 7.62 6.55
N PRO A 41 4.76 8.09 5.89
CA PRO A 41 5.31 9.40 6.17
C PRO A 41 4.37 10.46 5.60
N ASP A 42 3.39 10.86 6.40
CA ASP A 42 2.71 12.14 6.25
C ASP A 42 3.26 13.06 7.36
N ASN A 43 4.51 13.51 7.17
CA ASN A 43 5.13 14.73 7.70
C ASN A 43 6.49 14.98 7.04
#